data_AF-A0AB33A6M9-F1
#
_entry.id   AF-A0AB33A6M9-F1
#
_cell.length_a   1.000
_cell.length_b   1.000
_cell.length_c   1.000
_cell.angle_alpha   90.00
_cell.angle_beta   90.00
_cell.angle_gamma   90.00
#
_symmetry.space_group_name_H-M   'P 1'
#
loop_
_entity.id
_entity.type
_entity.pdbx_description
1 polymer ?
#
loop_
_entity_poly.entity_id
_entity_poly.type
_entity_poly.pdbx_seq_one_letter_code
_entity_poly.pdbx_strand_id
1 'polypeptide(L)'
;MNSPEALLRLLRDRQQDAAERLEDSGDFGAAVCEVLDELVRRAQVIADEYPASSQITLNDLQEMPAVVGAMQTLMETVATLSDVMRECADAMELRRDPVLRFIERLKSEGYEVENDFTVTDTRDYIVVDSTNPAIQVQIEADKITRTERTTAYQERITRMATAFEETQNEYVRRARSLIGTALDG
;
A
#
# COMPACT_ATOMS: atom_id res chain seq x y z
N MET A 1 19.03 -17.53 16.82
CA MET A 1 18.76 -18.14 15.50
C MET A 1 20.13 -18.54 14.98
N ASN A 2 20.44 -19.85 15.00
CA ASN A 2 21.84 -20.29 15.13
C ASN A 2 22.40 -21.00 13.89
N SER A 3 21.66 -21.06 12.77
CA SER A 3 22.18 -21.62 11.50
C SER A 3 21.54 -20.95 10.27
N PRO A 4 22.22 -20.99 9.11
CA PRO A 4 21.68 -20.56 7.83
C PRO A 4 20.35 -21.22 7.46
N GLU A 5 20.16 -22.51 7.73
CA GLU A 5 18.92 -23.22 7.42
C GLU A 5 17.74 -22.74 8.27
N ALA A 6 18.00 -22.36 9.52
CA ALA A 6 16.98 -21.79 10.39
C ALA A 6 16.50 -20.43 9.87
N LEU A 7 17.42 -19.58 9.37
CA LEU A 7 17.08 -18.31 8.73
C LEU A 7 16.30 -18.53 7.43
N LEU A 8 16.76 -19.44 6.57
CA LEU A 8 16.09 -19.78 5.33
C LEU A 8 14.65 -20.28 5.58
N ARG A 9 14.46 -21.15 6.58
CA ARG A 9 13.12 -21.62 6.97
C ARG A 9 12.24 -20.47 7.46
N LEU A 10 12.76 -19.61 8.33
CA LEU A 10 12.05 -18.43 8.80
C LEU A 10 11.58 -17.55 7.63
N LEU A 11 12.45 -17.28 6.66
CA LEU A 11 12.13 -16.44 5.52
C LEU A 11 11.09 -17.06 4.60
N ARG A 12 11.13 -18.38 4.38
CA ARG A 12 10.08 -19.11 3.64
C ARG A 12 8.73 -19.05 4.35
N ASP A 13 8.73 -19.25 5.67
CA ASP A 13 7.49 -19.16 6.46
C ASP A 13 6.89 -17.74 6.35
N ARG A 14 7.74 -16.69 6.35
CA ARG A 14 7.31 -15.30 6.15
C ARG A 14 6.81 -15.01 4.74
N GLN A 15 7.49 -15.53 3.72
CA GLN A 15 7.08 -15.42 2.32
C GLN A 15 5.68 -16.02 2.12
N GLN A 16 5.44 -17.20 2.69
CA GLN A 16 4.14 -17.86 2.60
C GLN A 16 3.05 -17.08 3.33
N ASP A 17 3.29 -16.62 4.56
CA ASP A 17 2.34 -15.79 5.32
C ASP A 17 2.01 -14.49 4.56
N ALA A 18 3.01 -13.86 3.95
CA ALA A 18 2.81 -12.66 3.15
C ALA A 18 1.99 -12.92 1.88
N ALA A 19 2.27 -13.99 1.15
CA ALA A 19 1.53 -14.36 -0.05
C ALA A 19 0.03 -14.62 0.24
N GLU A 20 -0.26 -15.28 1.37
CA GLU A 20 -1.64 -15.57 1.78
C GLU A 20 -2.37 -14.32 2.28
N ARG A 21 -1.68 -13.43 3.02
CA ARG A 21 -2.32 -12.28 3.68
C ARG A 21 -2.39 -11.02 2.83
N LEU A 22 -1.55 -10.91 1.82
CA LEU A 22 -1.41 -9.70 1.00
C LEU A 22 -1.90 -9.89 -0.44
N GLU A 23 -2.55 -11.01 -0.75
CA GLU A 23 -3.11 -11.31 -2.09
C GLU A 23 -3.95 -10.14 -2.64
N ASP A 24 -4.81 -9.55 -1.80
CA ASP A 24 -5.68 -8.42 -2.17
C ASP A 24 -5.06 -7.03 -1.92
N SER A 25 -3.79 -6.95 -1.51
CA SER A 25 -3.12 -5.68 -1.18
C SER A 25 -2.52 -4.96 -2.39
N GLY A 26 -2.77 -5.47 -3.60
CA GLY A 26 -2.31 -4.90 -4.87
C GLY A 26 -0.78 -4.78 -4.95
N ASP A 27 -0.30 -3.71 -5.58
CA ASP A 27 1.12 -3.49 -5.86
C ASP A 27 2.01 -3.45 -4.60
N PHE A 28 1.46 -3.02 -3.46
CA PHE A 28 2.21 -3.03 -2.20
C PHE A 28 2.43 -4.46 -1.71
N GLY A 29 1.41 -5.33 -1.79
CA GLY A 29 1.55 -6.75 -1.47
C GLY A 29 2.56 -7.44 -2.37
N ALA A 30 2.53 -7.16 -3.68
CA ALA A 30 3.50 -7.66 -4.64
C ALA A 30 4.93 -7.22 -4.29
N ALA A 31 5.13 -5.94 -3.96
CA ALA A 31 6.44 -5.42 -3.57
C ALA A 31 6.99 -6.07 -2.29
N VAL A 32 6.14 -6.36 -1.30
CA VAL A 32 6.55 -7.10 -0.09
C VAL A 32 6.99 -8.52 -0.45
N CYS A 33 6.24 -9.22 -1.31
CA CYS A 33 6.59 -10.56 -1.77
C CYS A 33 7.92 -10.56 -2.54
N GLU A 34 8.14 -9.60 -3.44
CA GLU A 34 9.41 -9.44 -4.17
C GLU A 34 10.62 -9.32 -3.22
N VAL A 35 10.49 -8.56 -2.13
CA VAL A 35 11.56 -8.43 -1.12
C VAL A 35 11.80 -9.76 -0.41
N LEU A 36 10.74 -10.45 0.02
CA LEU A 36 10.86 -11.74 0.71
C LEU A 36 11.45 -12.82 -0.18
N ASP A 37 11.07 -12.88 -1.45
CA ASP A 37 11.63 -13.79 -2.46
C ASP A 37 13.15 -13.60 -2.59
N GLU A 38 13.60 -12.35 -2.66
CA GLU A 38 15.02 -12.04 -2.76
C GLU A 38 15.79 -12.39 -1.48
N LEU A 39 15.21 -12.15 -0.30
CA LEU A 39 15.81 -12.56 0.97
C LEU A 39 15.91 -14.09 1.08
N VAL A 40 14.87 -14.82 0.68
CA VAL A 40 14.88 -16.30 0.60
C VAL A 40 15.98 -16.76 -0.34
N ARG A 41 16.11 -16.15 -1.53
CA ARG A 41 17.14 -16.49 -2.51
C ARG A 41 18.55 -16.34 -1.91
N ARG A 42 18.82 -15.25 -1.18
CA ARG A 42 20.13 -15.02 -0.54
C ARG A 42 20.39 -15.97 0.62
N ALA A 43 19.41 -16.20 1.47
CA ALA A 43 19.53 -17.15 2.56
C ALA A 43 19.76 -18.59 2.05
N GLN A 44 19.19 -18.94 0.90
CA GLN A 44 19.42 -20.21 0.24
C GLN A 44 20.89 -20.38 -0.16
N VAL A 45 21.50 -19.36 -0.78
CA VAL A 45 22.94 -19.38 -1.14
C VAL A 45 23.80 -19.63 0.10
N ILE A 46 23.56 -18.90 1.19
CA ILE A 46 24.32 -19.07 2.44
C ILE A 46 24.12 -20.49 3.01
N ALA A 47 22.89 -21.01 2.99
CA ALA A 47 22.59 -22.34 3.50
C ALA A 47 23.21 -23.46 2.65
N ASP A 48 23.32 -23.27 1.33
CA ASP A 48 23.94 -24.24 0.43
C ASP A 48 25.48 -24.26 0.60
N GLU A 49 26.10 -23.11 0.89
CA GLU A 49 27.55 -23.00 1.12
C GLU A 49 27.97 -23.48 2.52
N TYR A 50 27.15 -23.24 3.54
CA TYR A 50 27.45 -23.58 4.94
C TYR A 50 26.40 -24.53 5.56
N PRO A 51 26.28 -25.77 5.06
CA PRO A 51 25.30 -26.72 5.58
C PRO A 51 25.69 -27.23 6.97
N ALA A 52 24.72 -27.32 7.88
CA ALA A 52 24.88 -27.69 9.28
C ALA A 52 25.49 -29.09 9.49
N SER A 53 25.46 -29.95 8.48
CA SER A 53 26.01 -31.31 8.51
C SER A 53 27.48 -31.42 8.08
N SER A 54 28.09 -30.33 7.61
CA SER A 54 29.47 -30.36 7.12
C SER A 54 30.51 -30.24 8.24
N GLN A 55 31.65 -30.91 8.04
CA GLN A 55 32.80 -30.76 8.93
C GLN A 55 33.42 -29.38 8.72
N ILE A 56 33.42 -28.56 9.77
CA ILE A 56 33.97 -27.20 9.73
C ILE A 56 35.45 -27.24 9.34
N THR A 57 35.80 -26.49 8.30
CA THR A 57 37.17 -26.30 7.82
C THR A 57 37.80 -25.02 8.40
N LEU A 58 39.11 -24.87 8.26
CA LEU A 58 39.80 -23.63 8.66
C LEU A 58 39.33 -22.41 7.84
N ASN A 59 38.96 -22.62 6.58
CA ASN A 59 38.43 -21.56 5.72
C ASN A 59 37.07 -21.08 6.24
N ASP A 60 36.19 -22.01 6.63
CA ASP A 60 34.88 -21.68 7.19
C ASP A 60 34.99 -20.87 8.48
N LEU A 61 36.00 -21.15 9.32
CA LEU A 61 36.27 -20.36 10.53
C LEU A 61 36.72 -18.93 10.21
N GLN A 62 37.40 -18.72 9.09
CA GLN A 62 37.84 -17.40 8.63
C GLN A 62 36.69 -16.60 8.00
N GLU A 63 35.79 -17.26 7.28
CA GLU A 63 34.64 -16.65 6.61
C GLU A 63 33.41 -16.48 7.51
N MET A 64 33.32 -17.25 8.59
CA MET A 64 32.21 -17.22 9.56
C MET A 64 31.77 -15.81 10.00
N PRO A 65 32.67 -14.86 10.30
CA PRO A 65 32.26 -13.50 10.65
C PRO A 65 31.47 -12.80 9.53
N ALA A 66 31.87 -13.00 8.26
CA ALA A 66 31.17 -12.43 7.11
C ALA A 66 29.81 -13.11 6.91
N VAL A 67 29.73 -14.43 7.09
CA VAL A 67 28.47 -15.19 7.03
C VAL A 67 27.48 -14.72 8.09
N VAL A 68 27.94 -14.56 9.34
CA VAL A 68 27.11 -14.03 10.43
C VAL A 68 26.66 -12.60 10.12
N GLY A 69 27.55 -11.77 9.56
CA GLY A 69 27.22 -10.42 9.09
C GLY A 69 26.12 -10.42 8.04
N ALA A 70 26.25 -11.24 7.00
CA ALA A 70 25.23 -11.37 5.94
C ALA A 70 23.89 -11.85 6.50
N MET A 71 23.88 -12.86 7.37
CA MET A 71 22.67 -13.32 8.05
C MET A 71 22.01 -12.22 8.89
N GLN A 72 22.82 -11.38 9.56
CA GLN A 72 22.33 -10.24 10.32
C GLN A 72 21.71 -9.18 9.41
N THR A 73 22.36 -8.83 8.30
CA THR A 73 21.81 -7.90 7.28
C THR A 73 20.45 -8.38 6.74
N LEU A 74 20.31 -9.69 6.49
CA LEU A 74 19.02 -10.26 6.06
C LEU A 74 17.94 -10.08 7.14
N MET A 75 18.25 -10.33 8.42
CA MET A 75 17.31 -10.09 9.53
C MET A 75 16.92 -8.62 9.68
N GLU A 76 17.89 -7.72 9.59
CA GLU A 76 17.67 -6.27 9.68
C GLU A 76 16.78 -5.80 8.53
N THR A 77 16.93 -6.38 7.35
CA THR A 77 16.05 -6.11 6.20
C THR A 77 14.62 -6.59 6.45
N VAL A 78 14.42 -7.79 7.06
CA VAL A 78 13.08 -8.27 7.46
C VAL A 78 12.43 -7.35 8.50
N ALA A 79 13.20 -6.88 9.49
CA ALA A 79 12.71 -5.94 10.49
C ALA A 79 12.28 -4.62 9.84
N THR A 80 13.12 -4.07 8.97
CA THR A 80 12.84 -2.84 8.23
C THR A 80 11.61 -2.99 7.33
N LEU A 81 11.46 -4.14 6.64
CA LEU A 81 10.27 -4.43 5.85
C LEU A 81 9.01 -4.46 6.71
N SER A 82 9.09 -5.05 7.91
CA SER A 82 7.96 -5.09 8.85
C SER A 82 7.55 -3.68 9.31
N ASP A 83 8.52 -2.79 9.52
CA ASP A 83 8.25 -1.38 9.83
C ASP A 83 7.59 -0.66 8.66
N VAL A 84 8.09 -0.86 7.44
CA VAL A 84 7.48 -0.30 6.21
C VAL A 84 6.03 -0.78 6.04
N MET A 85 5.74 -2.06 6.30
CA MET A 85 4.38 -2.60 6.24
C MET A 85 3.44 -1.92 7.25
N ARG A 86 3.90 -1.73 8.49
CA ARG A 86 3.14 -1.06 9.54
C ARG A 86 2.89 0.41 9.21
N GLU A 87 3.93 1.14 8.82
CA GLU A 87 3.83 2.55 8.43
C GLU A 87 2.90 2.74 7.22
N CYS A 88 2.96 1.83 6.24
CA CYS A 88 2.04 1.82 5.10
C CYS A 88 0.59 1.68 5.58
N ALA A 89 0.29 0.68 6.42
CA ALA A 89 -1.06 0.48 6.94
C ALA A 89 -1.59 1.73 7.66
N ASP A 90 -0.79 2.32 8.56
CA ASP A 90 -1.16 3.52 9.31
C ASP A 90 -1.40 4.73 8.37
N ALA A 91 -0.51 4.94 7.39
CA ALA A 91 -0.64 6.03 6.43
C ALA A 91 -1.85 5.86 5.51
N MET A 92 -2.13 4.64 5.08
CA MET A 92 -3.28 4.34 4.23
C MET A 92 -4.60 4.52 4.98
N GLU A 93 -4.66 4.14 6.27
CA GLU A 93 -5.83 4.41 7.12
C GLU A 93 -6.09 5.92 7.26
N LEU A 94 -5.05 6.71 7.54
CA LEU A 94 -5.12 8.17 7.64
C LEU A 94 -5.63 8.84 6.35
N ARG A 95 -5.40 8.24 5.19
CA ARG A 95 -5.90 8.73 3.89
C ARG A 95 -7.31 8.23 3.58
N ARG A 96 -7.65 6.99 3.95
CA ARG A 96 -8.94 6.35 3.69
C ARG A 96 -10.08 7.03 4.43
N ASP A 97 -9.91 7.30 5.72
CA ASP A 97 -10.98 7.82 6.58
C ASP A 97 -11.55 9.18 6.13
N PRO A 98 -10.73 10.16 5.72
CA PRO A 98 -11.23 11.39 5.12
C PRO A 98 -12.03 11.16 3.83
N VAL A 99 -11.60 10.24 2.97
CA VAL A 99 -12.28 9.95 1.68
C VAL A 99 -13.67 9.39 1.95
N LEU A 100 -13.78 8.38 2.81
CA LEU A 100 -15.06 7.75 3.16
C LEU A 100 -16.04 8.76 3.77
N ARG A 101 -15.58 9.58 4.73
CA ARG A 101 -16.41 10.64 5.33
C ARG A 101 -16.85 11.69 4.31
N PHE A 102 -15.99 12.01 3.34
CA PHE A 102 -16.37 12.94 2.28
C PHE A 102 -17.44 12.34 1.36
N ILE A 103 -17.30 11.07 0.97
CA ILE A 103 -18.31 10.34 0.18
C ILE A 103 -19.65 10.27 0.92
N GLU A 104 -19.65 9.93 2.20
CA GLU A 104 -20.86 9.91 3.04
C GLU A 104 -21.56 11.27 3.06
N ARG A 105 -20.78 12.34 3.20
CA ARG A 105 -21.29 13.71 3.14
C ARG A 105 -21.90 14.00 1.77
N LEU A 106 -21.24 13.67 0.66
CA LEU A 106 -21.78 13.86 -0.69
C LEU A 106 -23.13 13.16 -0.85
N LYS A 107 -23.22 11.90 -0.41
CA LYS A 107 -24.47 11.13 -0.41
C LYS A 107 -25.58 11.80 0.39
N SER A 108 -25.26 12.35 1.57
CA SER A 108 -26.23 13.10 2.38
C SER A 108 -26.72 14.40 1.73
N GLU A 109 -25.92 14.98 0.83
CA GLU A 109 -26.25 16.22 0.10
C GLU A 109 -26.99 15.97 -1.23
N GLY A 110 -27.32 14.70 -1.54
CA GLY A 110 -28.01 14.30 -2.76
C GLY A 110 -27.07 14.14 -3.97
N TYR A 111 -25.88 13.63 -3.73
CA TYR A 111 -24.93 13.25 -4.78
C TYR A 111 -24.65 11.75 -4.75
N GLU A 112 -24.46 11.16 -5.92
CA GLU A 112 -23.94 9.81 -6.09
C GLU A 112 -22.43 9.86 -6.38
N VAL A 113 -21.71 8.85 -5.91
CA VAL A 113 -20.27 8.69 -6.15
C VAL A 113 -20.04 7.26 -6.65
N GLU A 114 -19.51 7.15 -7.86
CA GLU A 114 -19.17 5.87 -8.50
C GLU A 114 -17.79 5.35 -8.07
N ASN A 115 -17.46 4.12 -8.49
CA ASN A 115 -16.19 3.46 -8.11
C ASN A 115 -14.94 4.19 -8.65
N ASP A 116 -15.07 4.94 -9.74
CA ASP A 116 -14.01 5.77 -10.32
C ASP A 116 -13.96 7.18 -9.71
N PHE A 117 -14.72 7.42 -8.64
CA PHE A 117 -14.89 8.71 -7.96
C PHE A 117 -15.62 9.78 -8.80
N THR A 118 -16.34 9.40 -9.85
CA THR A 118 -17.25 10.31 -10.55
C THR A 118 -18.38 10.75 -9.62
N VAL A 119 -18.60 12.07 -9.52
CA VAL A 119 -19.64 12.70 -8.69
C VAL A 119 -20.79 13.17 -9.56
N THR A 120 -22.00 12.69 -9.28
CA THR A 120 -23.22 13.06 -10.01
C THR A 120 -24.26 13.65 -9.07
N ASP A 121 -24.84 14.78 -9.45
CA ASP A 121 -25.98 15.37 -8.74
C ASP A 121 -27.26 14.56 -9.05
N THR A 122 -27.90 14.02 -8.01
CA THR A 122 -29.13 13.21 -8.18
C THR A 122 -30.39 14.03 -7.92
N ARG A 123 -30.28 15.35 -7.73
CA ARG A 123 -31.44 16.20 -7.43
C ARG A 123 -32.33 16.35 -8.65
N ASP A 124 -33.57 15.87 -8.52
CA ASP A 124 -34.61 16.06 -9.50
C ASP A 124 -35.47 17.30 -9.17
N TYR A 125 -35.79 18.09 -10.19
CA TYR A 125 -36.61 19.29 -10.07
C TYR A 125 -38.00 19.02 -10.63
N ILE A 126 -38.92 18.55 -9.78
CA ILE A 126 -40.33 18.42 -10.16
C ILE A 126 -40.99 19.81 -10.08
N VAL A 127 -41.28 20.42 -11.23
CA VAL A 127 -41.88 21.75 -11.32
C VAL A 127 -43.42 21.65 -11.24
N VAL A 128 -43.99 21.97 -10.09
CA VAL A 128 -45.45 21.89 -9.84
C VAL A 128 -46.23 23.08 -10.46
N ASP A 129 -45.58 24.23 -10.65
CA ASP A 129 -46.16 25.39 -11.34
C ASP A 129 -45.11 26.02 -12.27
N SER A 130 -45.10 25.55 -13.52
CA SER A 130 -44.15 25.99 -14.55
C SER A 130 -44.41 27.40 -15.08
N THR A 131 -45.54 28.02 -14.70
CA THR A 131 -45.96 29.32 -15.20
C THR A 131 -45.52 30.50 -14.33
N ASN A 132 -45.04 30.25 -13.11
CA ASN A 132 -44.53 31.30 -12.23
C ASN A 132 -43.05 31.63 -12.54
N PRO A 133 -42.75 32.83 -13.10
CA PRO A 133 -41.38 33.18 -13.48
C PRO A 133 -40.40 33.26 -12.31
N ALA A 134 -40.88 33.61 -11.11
CA ALA A 134 -40.03 33.69 -9.92
C ALA A 134 -39.55 32.29 -9.49
N ILE A 135 -40.40 31.26 -9.62
CA ILE A 135 -40.04 29.88 -9.34
C ILE A 135 -39.00 29.39 -10.36
N GLN A 136 -39.17 29.72 -11.64
CA GLN A 136 -38.21 29.36 -12.69
C GLN A 136 -36.83 29.96 -12.45
N VAL A 137 -36.75 31.26 -12.10
CA VAL A 137 -35.48 31.92 -11.77
C VAL A 137 -34.78 31.25 -10.59
N GLN A 138 -35.54 30.88 -9.54
CA GLN A 138 -34.97 30.21 -8.38
C GLN A 138 -34.44 28.81 -8.70
N ILE A 139 -35.13 28.05 -9.55
CA ILE A 139 -34.70 26.73 -10.00
C ILE A 139 -33.41 26.83 -10.82
N GLU A 140 -33.35 27.75 -11.78
CA GLU A 140 -32.15 27.93 -12.59
C GLU A 140 -30.95 28.41 -11.75
N ALA A 141 -31.17 29.28 -10.76
CA ALA A 141 -30.14 29.67 -9.81
C ALA A 141 -29.62 28.49 -8.97
N ASP A 142 -30.51 27.60 -8.51
CA ASP A 142 -30.12 26.39 -7.76
C ASP A 142 -29.37 25.40 -8.66
N LYS A 143 -29.80 25.19 -9.91
CA LYS A 143 -29.09 24.35 -10.90
C LYS A 143 -27.66 24.84 -11.14
N ILE A 144 -27.47 26.14 -11.34
CA ILE A 144 -26.13 26.74 -11.50
C ILE A 144 -25.29 26.46 -10.25
N THR A 145 -25.84 26.76 -9.07
CA THR A 145 -25.16 26.56 -7.78
C THR A 145 -24.75 25.10 -7.58
N ARG A 146 -25.64 24.15 -7.90
CA ARG A 146 -25.35 22.72 -7.77
C ARG A 146 -24.35 22.24 -8.80
N THR A 147 -24.38 22.77 -10.03
CA THR A 147 -23.38 22.47 -11.06
C THR A 147 -21.98 22.90 -10.63
N GLU A 148 -21.84 24.13 -10.12
CA GLU A 148 -20.56 24.62 -9.57
C GLU A 148 -20.09 23.76 -8.39
N ARG A 149 -21.03 23.35 -7.54
CA ARG A 149 -20.74 22.47 -6.40
C ARG A 149 -20.30 21.07 -6.84
N THR A 150 -20.93 20.48 -7.85
CA THR A 150 -20.52 19.19 -8.44
C THR A 150 -19.08 19.26 -8.90
N THR A 151 -18.71 20.32 -9.65
CA THR A 151 -17.32 20.53 -10.10
C THR A 151 -16.36 20.61 -8.92
N ALA A 152 -16.67 21.42 -7.90
CA ALA A 152 -15.82 21.55 -6.72
C ALA A 152 -15.69 20.22 -5.93
N TYR A 153 -16.75 19.42 -5.88
CA TYR A 153 -16.74 18.10 -5.25
C TYR A 153 -15.93 17.08 -6.05
N GLN A 154 -16.06 17.09 -7.37
CA GLN A 154 -15.26 16.28 -8.28
C GLN A 154 -13.77 16.59 -8.09
N GLU A 155 -13.37 17.86 -8.15
CA GLU A 155 -11.98 18.27 -7.96
C GLU A 155 -11.43 17.86 -6.59
N ARG A 156 -12.26 17.96 -5.54
CA ARG A 156 -11.84 17.58 -4.19
C ARG A 156 -11.67 16.07 -4.04
N ILE A 157 -12.63 15.26 -4.49
CA ILE A 157 -12.53 13.81 -4.34
C ILE A 157 -11.39 13.25 -5.18
N THR A 158 -11.18 13.76 -6.39
CA THR A 158 -10.05 13.40 -7.25
C THR A 158 -8.72 13.71 -6.56
N ARG A 159 -8.55 14.91 -5.98
CA ARG A 159 -7.32 15.22 -5.21
C ARG A 159 -7.07 14.29 -4.04
N MET A 160 -8.14 13.87 -3.34
CA MET A 160 -8.00 12.95 -2.21
C MET A 160 -7.65 11.53 -2.67
N ALA A 161 -8.24 11.07 -3.78
CA ALA A 161 -7.90 9.80 -4.41
C ALA A 161 -6.45 9.79 -4.93
N THR A 162 -6.00 10.85 -5.60
CA THR A 162 -4.61 10.99 -6.02
C THR A 162 -3.65 10.95 -4.84
N ALA A 163 -3.94 11.66 -3.74
CA ALA A 163 -3.09 11.62 -2.55
C ALA A 163 -3.03 10.22 -1.89
N PHE A 164 -4.11 9.44 -1.98
CA PHE A 164 -4.13 8.05 -1.52
C PHE A 164 -3.22 7.16 -2.40
N GLU A 165 -3.35 7.28 -3.72
CA GLU A 165 -2.53 6.55 -4.69
C GLU A 165 -1.05 6.92 -4.60
N GLU A 166 -0.72 8.21 -4.47
CA GLU A 166 0.65 8.69 -4.27
C GLU A 166 1.27 8.11 -2.99
N THR A 167 0.50 8.03 -1.90
CA THR A 167 0.94 7.43 -0.64
C THR A 167 1.26 5.95 -0.85
N GLN A 168 0.36 5.20 -1.50
CA GLN A 168 0.60 3.78 -1.79
C GLN A 168 1.86 3.58 -2.65
N ASN A 169 2.00 4.37 -3.71
CA ASN A 169 3.15 4.30 -4.63
C ASN A 169 4.48 4.63 -3.95
N GLU A 170 4.48 5.55 -2.98
CA GLU A 170 5.64 5.82 -2.14
C GLU A 170 6.06 4.57 -1.35
N TYR A 171 5.12 3.91 -0.67
CA TYR A 171 5.41 2.71 0.12
C TYR A 171 5.82 1.51 -0.74
N VAL A 172 5.25 1.34 -1.93
CA VAL A 172 5.71 0.36 -2.93
C VAL A 172 7.19 0.58 -3.25
N ARG A 173 7.58 1.83 -3.51
CA ARG A 173 8.97 2.19 -3.82
C ARG A 173 9.89 1.95 -2.61
N ARG A 174 9.45 2.33 -1.41
CA ARG A 174 10.20 2.09 -0.16
C ARG A 174 10.45 0.61 0.07
N ALA A 175 9.43 -0.24 -0.08
CA ALA A 175 9.58 -1.69 0.05
C ALA A 175 10.61 -2.22 -0.97
N ARG A 176 10.46 -1.91 -2.26
CA ARG A 176 11.41 -2.35 -3.31
C ARG A 176 12.83 -1.85 -3.11
N SER A 177 13.01 -0.67 -2.51
CA SER A 177 14.35 -0.13 -2.23
C SER A 177 15.17 -1.00 -1.26
N LEU A 178 14.49 -1.82 -0.43
CA LEU A 178 15.14 -2.74 0.50
C LEU A 178 15.92 -3.87 -0.21
N ILE A 179 15.56 -4.20 -1.46
CA ILE A 179 16.30 -5.16 -2.29
C ILE A 179 17.71 -4.64 -2.60
N GLY A 180 17.82 -3.32 -2.85
CA GLY A 180 19.07 -2.64 -3.18
C GLY A 180 20.00 -2.50 -1.98
N THR A 181 19.46 -2.11 -0.81
CA THR A 181 20.27 -1.95 0.42
C THR A 181 20.85 -3.26 0.94
N ALA A 182 20.22 -4.39 0.62
CA ALA A 182 20.75 -5.68 0.99
C ALA A 182 22.03 -6.06 0.20
N LEU A 183 22.33 -5.39 -0.94
CA LEU A 183 23.48 -5.71 -1.83
C LEU A 183 24.81 -5.09 -1.39
N ASP A 184 24.79 -4.09 -0.50
CA ASP A 184 25.98 -3.32 -0.10
C ASP A 184 26.65 -3.83 1.19
N GLY A 185 26.21 -4.99 1.70
CA GLY A 185 26.73 -5.64 2.92
C GLY A 185 27.56 -6.87 2.64
#